data_AF-A0A8J8WCT6-F1
#
_entry.id   AF-A0A8J8WCT6-F1
#
_cell.length_a   1.000
_cell.length_b   1.000
_cell.length_c   1.000
_cell.angle_alpha   90.00
_cell.angle_beta   90.00
_cell.angle_gamma   90.00
#
_symmetry.space_group_name_H-M   'P 1'
#
loop_
_entity.id
_entity.type
_entity.pdbx_description
1 polymer ?
#
loop_
_entity_poly.entity_id
_entity_poly.type
_entity_poly.pdbx_seq_one_letter_code
_entity_poly.pdbx_strand_id
1 'polypeptide(L)'
;MDRIDLVLMLMQQHMNQALHAHQYIVDRRRRRRLRRRAARSIWVRNWISRRPEHGLYDCLMVELRNEDPRAFQNFMRMPPDMFDEVVERLRPALTKKTTHWRAPLDPGLKVALTLRHLASGAK
;
A
#
# COMPACT_ATOMS: atom_id res chain seq x y z
N MET A 1 8.94 -38.99 -53.38
CA MET A 1 9.42 -37.95 -52.45
C MET A 1 10.92 -37.95 -52.58
N ASP A 2 11.47 -36.86 -53.09
CA ASP A 2 12.89 -36.81 -53.38
C ASP A 2 13.67 -36.35 -52.16
N ARG A 3 14.97 -36.68 -52.11
CA ARG A 3 15.85 -36.32 -50.98
C ARG A 3 15.86 -34.81 -50.72
N ILE A 4 15.65 -34.00 -51.76
CA ILE A 4 15.54 -32.54 -51.68
C ILE A 4 14.26 -32.12 -50.93
N ASP A 5 13.13 -32.75 -51.22
CA ASP A 5 11.85 -32.47 -50.54
C ASP A 5 11.95 -32.78 -49.04
N LEU A 6 12.62 -33.89 -48.69
CA LEU A 6 12.82 -34.27 -47.29
C LEU A 6 13.68 -33.24 -46.54
N VAL A 7 14.75 -32.74 -47.18
CA VAL A 7 15.61 -31.69 -46.61
C VAL A 7 14.84 -30.38 -46.43
N LEU A 8 14.02 -29.98 -47.42
CA LEU A 8 13.19 -28.80 -47.33
C LEU A 8 12.13 -28.91 -46.22
N MET A 9 11.50 -30.08 -46.05
CA MET A 9 10.55 -30.32 -44.96
C MET A 9 11.21 -30.25 -43.59
N LEU A 10 12.40 -30.84 -43.44
CA LEU A 10 13.17 -30.75 -42.20
C LEU A 10 13.57 -29.30 -41.91
N MET A 11 14.06 -28.54 -42.90
CA MET A 11 14.38 -27.13 -42.74
C MET A 11 13.14 -26.31 -42.34
N GLN A 12 11.99 -26.56 -42.97
CA GLN A 12 10.73 -25.91 -42.62
C GLN A 12 10.28 -26.24 -41.20
N GLN A 13 10.39 -27.50 -40.79
CA GLN A 13 10.05 -27.94 -39.44
C GLN A 13 10.94 -27.26 -38.40
N HIS A 14 12.24 -27.18 -38.64
CA HIS A 14 13.18 -26.51 -37.75
C HIS A 14 12.91 -25.00 -37.65
N MET A 15 12.59 -24.35 -38.77
CA MET A 15 12.16 -22.93 -38.78
C MET A 15 10.88 -22.73 -37.96
N ASN A 16 9.88 -23.58 -38.13
CA ASN A 16 8.63 -23.52 -37.36
C ASN A 16 8.89 -23.71 -35.86
N GLN A 17 9.74 -24.68 -35.48
CA GLN A 17 10.13 -24.91 -34.08
C GLN A 17 10.84 -23.67 -33.49
N ALA A 18 11.74 -23.04 -34.24
CA ALA A 18 12.43 -21.82 -33.81
C ALA A 18 11.46 -20.64 -33.62
N LEU A 19 10.49 -20.48 -34.53
CA LEU A 19 9.45 -19.45 -34.42
C LEU A 19 8.56 -19.65 -33.19
N HIS A 20 8.14 -20.89 -32.90
CA HIS A 20 7.36 -21.19 -31.70
C HIS A 20 8.13 -20.92 -30.41
N ALA A 21 9.42 -21.29 -30.36
CA ALA A 21 10.27 -20.99 -29.22
C ALA A 21 10.43 -19.48 -29.01
N HIS A 22 10.61 -18.71 -30.08
CA HIS A 22 10.68 -17.25 -30.04
C HIS A 22 9.38 -16.64 -29.51
N GLN A 23 8.23 -17.04 -30.06
CA GLN A 23 6.91 -16.57 -29.64
C GLN A 23 6.67 -16.85 -28.15
N TYR A 24 7.01 -18.05 -27.69
CA TYR A 24 6.92 -18.41 -26.27
C TYR A 24 7.77 -17.49 -25.38
N ILE A 25 9.00 -17.17 -25.78
CA ILE A 25 9.87 -16.24 -25.04
C ILE A 25 9.25 -14.83 -24.98
N VAL A 26 8.73 -14.33 -26.11
CA VAL A 26 8.06 -13.03 -26.19
C VAL A 26 6.83 -12.99 -25.28
N ASP A 27 5.96 -14.01 -25.32
CA ASP A 27 4.76 -14.08 -24.48
C ASP A 27 5.10 -14.23 -23.00
N ARG A 28 6.14 -14.99 -22.66
CA ARG A 28 6.66 -15.08 -21.28
C ARG A 28 7.16 -13.71 -20.80
N ARG A 29 7.87 -12.94 -21.64
CA ARG A 29 8.30 -11.58 -21.32
C ARG A 29 7.10 -10.63 -21.14
N ARG A 30 6.09 -10.71 -22.02
CA ARG A 30 4.84 -9.92 -21.94
C ARG A 30 4.09 -10.20 -20.63
N ARG A 31 3.85 -11.48 -20.30
CA ARG A 31 3.21 -11.89 -19.04
C ARG A 31 3.96 -11.41 -17.81
N ARG A 32 5.30 -11.51 -17.80
CA ARG A 32 6.13 -10.97 -16.69
C ARG A 32 5.98 -9.45 -16.55
N ARG A 33 5.94 -8.70 -17.65
CA ARG A 33 5.72 -7.24 -17.62
C ARG A 33 4.33 -6.88 -17.07
N LEU A 34 3.28 -7.58 -17.52
CA LEU A 34 1.91 -7.35 -17.03
C LEU A 34 1.79 -7.66 -15.53
N ARG A 35 2.33 -8.79 -15.06
CA ARG A 35 2.35 -9.13 -13.63
C ARG A 35 3.09 -8.08 -12.80
N ARG A 36 4.23 -7.59 -13.27
CA ARG A 36 4.98 -6.50 -12.59
C ARG A 36 4.19 -5.19 -12.56
N ARG A 37 3.48 -4.84 -13.63
CA ARG A 37 2.60 -3.65 -13.65
C ARG A 37 1.43 -3.80 -12.69
N ALA A 38 0.76 -4.95 -12.69
CA ALA A 38 -0.33 -5.23 -11.76
C ALA A 38 0.13 -5.17 -10.29
N ALA A 39 1.32 -5.72 -9.98
CA ALA A 39 1.90 -5.62 -8.64
C ALA A 39 2.21 -4.17 -8.22
N ARG A 40 2.52 -3.29 -9.17
CA ARG A 40 2.72 -1.85 -8.94
C ARG A 40 1.43 -1.03 -8.96
N SER A 41 0.27 -1.64 -9.24
CA SER A 41 -0.98 -0.91 -9.48
C SER A 41 -1.68 -0.44 -8.20
N ILE A 42 -1.29 -0.93 -7.03
CA ILE A 42 -2.02 -0.66 -5.78
C ILE A 42 -1.25 0.37 -4.95
N TRP A 43 -1.67 1.63 -5.03
CA TRP A 43 -1.11 2.74 -4.25
C TRP A 43 -1.50 2.68 -2.76
N VAL A 44 -2.74 2.27 -2.47
CA VAL A 44 -3.27 2.03 -1.12
C VAL A 44 -3.96 0.69 -1.11
N ARG A 45 -3.67 -0.16 -0.13
CA ARG A 45 -4.38 -1.43 0.05
C ARG A 45 -5.82 -1.18 0.50
N ASN A 46 -6.79 -1.96 0.04
CA ASN A 46 -8.22 -1.79 0.38
C ASN A 46 -8.49 -1.80 1.89
N TRP A 47 -7.73 -2.57 2.67
CA TRP A 47 -7.90 -2.55 4.13
C TRP A 47 -7.38 -1.26 4.77
N ILE A 48 -6.40 -0.58 4.16
CA ILE A 48 -5.90 0.73 4.61
C ILE A 48 -6.88 1.84 4.25
N SER A 49 -7.59 1.75 3.13
CA SER A 49 -8.57 2.76 2.73
C SER A 49 -9.78 2.81 3.66
N ARG A 50 -10.11 1.69 4.34
CA ARG A 50 -11.15 1.60 5.37
C ARG A 50 -10.71 2.10 6.76
N ARG A 51 -9.56 2.79 6.84
CA ARG A 51 -9.09 3.38 8.10
C ARG A 51 -10.11 4.31 8.76
N PRO A 52 -10.88 5.16 8.06
CA PRO A 52 -11.89 5.99 8.73
C PRO A 52 -13.00 5.19 9.40
N GLU A 53 -13.25 3.95 8.96
CA GLU A 53 -14.33 3.08 9.47
C GLU A 53 -13.88 2.16 10.61
N HIS A 54 -12.59 1.81 10.64
CA HIS A 54 -12.04 0.78 11.54
C HIS A 54 -10.73 1.21 12.20
N GLY A 55 -10.39 2.49 12.09
CA GLY A 55 -9.13 3.05 12.52
C GLY A 55 -9.13 3.39 13.99
N LEU A 56 -7.95 3.32 14.58
CA LEU A 56 -7.74 3.72 15.97
C LEU A 56 -8.19 5.16 16.23
N TYR A 57 -7.81 6.09 15.36
CA TYR A 57 -8.01 7.52 15.58
C TYR A 57 -9.47 7.95 15.37
N ASP A 58 -10.07 7.49 14.26
CA ASP A 58 -11.43 7.89 13.88
C ASP A 58 -12.52 7.12 14.65
N CYS A 59 -12.20 5.96 15.23
CA CYS A 59 -13.14 5.13 16.00
C CYS A 59 -12.73 5.05 17.48
N LEU A 60 -11.75 4.20 17.82
CA LEU A 60 -11.43 3.87 19.22
C LEU A 60 -11.11 5.11 20.07
N MET A 61 -10.32 6.05 19.56
CA MET A 61 -9.99 7.26 20.32
C MET A 61 -11.21 8.14 20.59
N VAL A 62 -12.18 8.18 19.67
CA VAL A 62 -13.44 8.92 19.86
C VAL A 62 -14.29 8.24 20.93
N GLU A 63 -14.42 6.92 20.88
CA GLU A 63 -15.12 6.12 21.90
C GLU A 63 -14.49 6.32 23.28
N LEU A 64 -13.17 6.15 23.40
CA LEU A 64 -12.44 6.36 24.67
C LEU A 64 -12.60 7.80 25.18
N ARG A 65 -12.60 8.78 24.30
CA ARG A 65 -12.76 10.19 24.69
C ARG A 65 -14.14 10.48 25.27
N ASN A 66 -15.18 9.85 24.71
CA ASN A 66 -16.57 10.11 25.07
C ASN A 66 -17.04 9.25 26.26
N GLU A 67 -16.58 8.00 26.33
CA GLU A 67 -17.12 7.00 27.26
C GLU A 67 -16.17 6.72 28.44
N ASP A 68 -14.85 6.74 28.24
CA ASP A 68 -13.87 6.45 29.29
C ASP A 68 -12.56 7.27 29.15
N PRO A 69 -12.57 8.54 29.62
CA PRO A 69 -11.40 9.40 29.59
C PRO A 69 -10.19 8.84 30.37
N ARG A 70 -10.41 7.95 31.36
CA ARG A 70 -9.32 7.30 32.09
C ARG A 70 -8.63 6.26 31.22
N ALA A 71 -9.40 5.46 30.49
CA ALA A 71 -8.84 4.55 29.49
C ALA A 71 -8.16 5.31 28.35
N PHE A 72 -8.70 6.45 27.90
CA PHE A 72 -8.00 7.34 26.97
C PHE A 72 -6.62 7.74 27.51
N GLN A 73 -6.57 8.23 28.75
CA GLN A 73 -5.32 8.67 29.37
C GLN A 73 -4.32 7.52 29.52
N ASN A 74 -4.78 6.32 29.87
CA ASN A 74 -3.92 5.13 29.91
C ASN A 74 -3.41 4.76 28.51
N PHE A 75 -4.27 4.89 27.50
CA PHE A 75 -3.97 4.53 26.13
C PHE A 75 -2.96 5.49 25.48
N MET A 76 -3.13 6.80 25.69
CA MET A 76 -2.33 7.88 25.11
C MET A 76 -1.23 8.42 26.02
N ARG A 77 -1.21 8.02 27.30
CA ARG A 77 -0.35 8.56 28.37
C ARG A 77 -0.52 10.06 28.64
N MET A 78 -1.65 10.63 28.21
CA MET A 78 -2.04 12.02 28.46
C MET A 78 -3.56 12.17 28.37
N PRO A 79 -4.16 13.12 29.08
CA PRO A 79 -5.60 13.38 28.98
C PRO A 79 -5.97 13.95 27.60
N PRO A 80 -7.26 13.85 27.21
CA PRO A 80 -7.73 14.31 25.91
C PRO A 80 -7.40 15.77 25.58
N ASP A 81 -7.55 16.68 26.55
CA ASP A 81 -7.31 18.11 26.33
C ASP A 81 -5.83 18.42 26.04
N MET A 82 -4.93 17.73 26.74
CA MET A 82 -3.49 17.83 26.48
C MET A 82 -3.12 17.28 25.11
N PHE A 83 -3.78 16.20 24.68
CA PHE A 83 -3.61 15.67 23.33
C PHE A 83 -4.01 16.71 22.27
N ASP A 84 -5.16 17.35 22.43
CA ASP A 84 -5.63 18.39 21.50
C ASP A 84 -4.64 19.57 21.44
N GLU A 85 -4.13 20.01 22.59
CA GLU A 85 -3.14 21.08 22.66
C GLU A 85 -1.86 20.73 21.89
N VAL A 86 -1.36 19.49 22.06
CA VAL A 86 -0.18 19.00 21.33
C VAL A 86 -0.46 18.97 19.83
N VAL A 87 -1.64 18.49 19.42
CA VAL A 87 -2.02 18.45 18.01
C VAL A 87 -2.09 19.86 17.42
N GLU A 88 -2.69 20.82 18.11
CA GLU A 88 -2.79 22.20 17.61
C GLU A 88 -1.42 22.87 17.48
N ARG A 89 -0.53 22.68 18.46
CA ARG A 89 0.85 23.20 18.38
C ARG A 89 1.64 22.59 17.22
N LEU A 90 1.41 21.32 16.91
CA LEU A 90 2.10 20.60 15.82
C LEU A 90 1.40 20.75 14.46
N ARG A 91 0.14 21.18 14.41
CA ARG A 91 -0.67 21.28 13.20
C ARG A 91 0.03 22.06 12.08
N PRO A 92 0.68 23.21 12.30
CA PRO A 92 1.38 23.93 11.24
C PRO A 92 2.52 23.12 10.61
N ALA A 93 3.27 22.36 11.42
CA ALA A 93 4.40 21.56 10.95
C ALA A 93 3.96 20.24 10.30
N LEU A 94 2.83 19.67 10.73
CA LEU A 94 2.36 18.36 10.27
C LEU A 94 1.39 18.44 9.09
N THR A 95 0.76 19.59 8.87
CA THR A 95 -0.21 19.76 7.78
C THR A 95 0.50 19.71 6.43
N LYS A 96 -0.01 18.87 5.53
CA LYS A 96 0.52 18.70 4.17
C LYS A 96 -0.51 19.20 3.17
N LYS A 97 -0.05 19.75 2.04
CA LYS A 97 -0.92 20.17 0.94
C LYS A 97 -1.67 18.96 0.37
N THR A 98 -2.98 19.11 0.19
CA THR A 98 -3.80 18.13 -0.51
C THR A 98 -3.44 18.09 -1.99
N THR A 99 -3.33 16.88 -2.55
CA THR A 99 -3.02 16.66 -3.98
C THR A 99 -4.05 15.70 -4.57
N HIS A 100 -4.13 15.63 -5.90
CA HIS A 100 -5.02 14.70 -6.60
C HIS A 100 -4.63 13.22 -6.44
N TRP A 101 -3.47 12.91 -5.87
CA TRP A 101 -2.97 11.54 -5.74
C TRP A 101 -3.52 10.83 -4.51
N ARG A 102 -3.30 11.41 -3.32
CA ARG A 102 -3.75 10.85 -2.04
C ARG A 102 -3.98 11.98 -1.04
N ALA A 103 -5.07 11.88 -0.30
CA ALA A 103 -5.31 12.73 0.86
C ALA A 103 -4.19 12.55 1.90
N PRO A 104 -3.62 13.64 2.43
CA PRO A 104 -2.66 13.56 3.52
C PRO A 104 -3.33 12.96 4.77
N LEU A 105 -2.54 12.29 5.61
CA LEU A 105 -3.05 11.85 6.92
C LEU A 105 -3.32 13.08 7.78
N ASP A 106 -4.38 13.02 8.57
CA ASP A 106 -4.72 14.05 9.55
C ASP A 106 -3.55 14.28 10.54
N PRO A 107 -3.23 15.53 10.90
CA PRO A 107 -2.20 15.82 11.90
C PRO A 107 -2.41 15.08 13.22
N GLY A 108 -3.64 15.01 13.74
CA GLY A 108 -3.93 14.32 14.99
C GLY A 108 -3.72 12.82 14.88
N LEU A 109 -4.08 12.20 13.76
CA LEU A 109 -3.75 10.79 13.49
C LEU A 109 -2.24 10.53 13.51
N LYS A 110 -1.42 11.43 12.96
CA LYS A 110 0.04 11.30 12.99
C LYS A 110 0.55 11.34 14.43
N VAL A 111 0.11 12.33 15.19
CA VAL A 111 0.48 12.48 16.62
C VAL A 111 0.04 11.25 17.41
N ALA A 112 -1.19 10.78 17.21
CA ALA A 112 -1.74 9.61 17.89
C ALA A 112 -0.89 8.36 17.65
N LEU A 113 -0.54 8.07 16.40
CA LEU A 113 0.31 6.94 16.05
C LEU A 113 1.71 7.04 16.68
N THR A 114 2.32 8.23 16.62
CA THR A 114 3.64 8.46 17.20
C THR A 114 3.62 8.30 18.72
N LEU A 115 2.67 8.95 19.41
CA LEU A 115 2.55 8.84 20.86
C LEU A 115 2.23 7.41 21.29
N ARG A 116 1.36 6.70 20.58
CA ARG A 116 1.07 5.31 20.88
C ARG A 116 2.30 4.41 20.76
N HIS A 117 3.13 4.64 19.74
CA HIS A 117 4.40 3.93 19.60
C HIS A 117 5.36 4.26 20.76
N LEU A 118 5.54 5.54 21.09
CA LEU A 118 6.41 5.96 22.19
C LEU A 118 5.92 5.43 23.55
N ALA A 119 4.61 5.40 23.78
CA ALA A 119 3.98 4.89 25.00
C ALA A 119 4.17 3.37 25.17
N SER A 120 4.45 2.63 24.10
CA SER A 120 4.68 1.19 24.17
C SER A 120 6.06 0.83 24.74
N GLY A 121 7.01 1.77 24.74
CA GLY A 121 8.39 1.52 25.17
C GLY A 121 9.18 0.56 24.27
N ALA A 122 8.63 0.18 23.11
CA ALA A 122 9.34 -0.62 22.12
C ALA A 122 10.49 0.21 21.52
N LYS A 123 11.72 -0.30 21.65
CA LYS A 123 12.93 0.24 21.01
C LYS A 123 13.11 -0.33 19.61
#